data_AF-A0A9X3EEJ0-F1
#
_entry.id   AF-A0A9X3EEJ0-F1
#
_cell.length_a   1.000
_cell.length_b   1.000
_cell.length_c   1.000
_cell.angle_alpha   90.00
_cell.angle_beta   90.00
_cell.angle_gamma   90.00
#
_symmetry.space_group_name_H-M   'P 1'
#
loop_
_entity.id
_entity.type
_entity.pdbx_description
1 polymer ?
#
loop_
_entity_poly.entity_id
_entity_poly.type
_entity_poly.pdbx_seq_one_letter_code
_entity_poly.pdbx_strand_id
1 'polypeptide(L)'
;MSLMMAILAAYFSFISFDNLSDGKAGQIISNLTGYAVTLMSILVASGAIVMSVAGSRLIRNMTQTGHYKMLIDSMLCSGCVFLVASLVGVVFMYTPAVYDRYGVALLSSLFSVGMYSFVVSTHYLYKVLLRINN
;
A
#
# COMPACT_ATOMS: atom_id res chain seq x y z
N MET A 1 14.30 -3.47 -4.74
CA MET A 1 14.02 -4.16 -3.46
C MET A 1 12.53 -4.46 -3.29
N SER A 2 11.63 -3.50 -3.55
CA SER A 2 10.16 -3.69 -3.54
C SER A 2 9.66 -4.81 -4.46
N LEU A 3 10.22 -4.92 -5.66
CA LEU A 3 9.85 -5.94 -6.65
C LEU A 3 10.20 -7.37 -6.21
N MET A 4 11.34 -7.55 -5.53
CA MET A 4 11.76 -8.85 -4.99
C MET A 4 10.88 -9.29 -3.82
N MET A 5 10.43 -8.33 -2.99
CA MET A 5 9.45 -8.58 -1.94
C MET A 5 8.05 -8.90 -2.50
N ALA A 6 7.66 -8.27 -3.61
CA ALA A 6 6.43 -8.59 -4.32
C ALA A 6 6.42 -10.04 -4.79
N ILE A 7 7.52 -10.49 -5.40
CA ILE A 7 7.67 -11.83 -5.95
C ILE A 7 7.70 -12.89 -4.83
N LEU A 8 8.43 -12.63 -3.74
CA LEU A 8 8.45 -13.52 -2.57
C LEU A 8 7.07 -13.61 -1.90
N ALA A 9 6.38 -12.49 -1.73
CA ALA A 9 5.03 -12.46 -1.18
C ALA A 9 4.05 -13.18 -2.10
N ALA A 10 4.13 -12.97 -3.41
CA ALA A 10 3.32 -13.68 -4.42
C ALA A 10 3.56 -15.19 -4.37
N TYR A 11 4.82 -15.62 -4.31
CA TYR A 11 5.18 -17.04 -4.27
C TYR A 11 4.69 -17.73 -3.00
N PHE A 12 4.87 -17.10 -1.84
CA PHE A 12 4.42 -17.65 -0.56
C PHE A 12 2.89 -17.70 -0.45
N SER A 13 2.21 -16.67 -0.95
CA SER A 13 0.74 -16.65 -1.00
C SER A 13 0.21 -17.66 -2.00
N PHE A 14 0.80 -17.81 -3.19
CA PHE A 14 0.40 -18.84 -4.16
C PHE A 14 0.47 -20.26 -3.58
N ILE A 15 1.56 -20.60 -2.89
CA ILE A 15 1.71 -21.91 -2.21
C ILE A 15 0.69 -22.09 -1.09
N SER A 16 0.43 -21.03 -0.31
CA SER A 16 -0.51 -21.10 0.82
C SER A 16 -1.97 -21.22 0.37
N PHE A 17 -2.30 -20.70 -0.82
CA PHE A 17 -3.67 -20.64 -1.33
C PHE A 17 -4.01 -21.70 -2.39
N ASP A 18 -3.08 -22.60 -2.72
CA ASP A 18 -3.28 -23.63 -3.76
C ASP A 18 -4.44 -24.61 -3.44
N ASN A 19 -4.76 -24.77 -2.15
CA ASN A 19 -5.83 -25.65 -1.65
C ASN A 19 -7.15 -24.92 -1.30
N LEU A 20 -7.35 -23.67 -1.73
CA LEU A 20 -8.60 -22.96 -1.43
C LEU A 20 -9.77 -23.40 -2.31
N SER A 21 -10.91 -23.65 -1.67
CA SER A 21 -12.20 -23.78 -2.36
C SER A 21 -12.56 -22.46 -3.05
N ASP A 22 -13.03 -22.54 -4.29
CA ASP A 22 -13.28 -21.39 -5.18
C ASP A 22 -14.19 -20.33 -4.53
N GLY A 23 -15.22 -20.73 -3.76
CA GLY A 23 -16.10 -19.80 -3.05
C GLY A 23 -15.40 -18.96 -1.96
N LYS A 24 -14.29 -19.45 -1.38
CA LYS A 24 -13.50 -18.70 -0.39
C LYS A 24 -12.54 -17.72 -1.07
N ALA A 25 -12.07 -18.02 -2.27
CA ALA A 25 -11.14 -17.16 -3.00
C ALA A 25 -11.80 -15.83 -3.41
N GLY A 26 -13.02 -15.87 -3.96
CA GLY A 26 -13.79 -14.67 -4.28
C GLY A 26 -14.07 -13.78 -3.05
N GLN A 27 -14.36 -14.38 -1.89
CA GLN A 27 -14.54 -13.63 -0.65
C GLN A 27 -13.26 -12.91 -0.19
N ILE A 28 -12.10 -13.58 -0.32
CA ILE A 28 -10.79 -12.99 0.02
C ILE A 28 -10.46 -11.83 -0.93
N ILE A 29 -10.72 -11.99 -2.23
CA ILE A 29 -10.56 -10.92 -3.23
C ILE A 29 -11.39 -9.70 -2.83
N SER A 30 -12.67 -9.90 -2.49
CA SER A 30 -13.56 -8.81 -2.05
C SER A 30 -13.01 -8.08 -0.82
N ASN A 31 -12.59 -8.83 0.20
CA ASN A 31 -12.05 -8.26 1.44
C ASN A 31 -10.75 -7.49 1.20
N LEU A 32 -9.80 -8.07 0.46
CA LEU A 32 -8.52 -7.42 0.14
C LEU A 32 -8.72 -6.15 -0.67
N THR A 33 -9.67 -6.17 -1.62
CA THR A 33 -10.04 -5.00 -2.42
C THR A 33 -10.59 -3.90 -1.52
N GLY A 34 -11.51 -4.23 -0.60
CA GLY A 34 -12.06 -3.27 0.37
C GLY A 34 -10.99 -2.67 1.29
N TYR A 35 -10.04 -3.47 1.76
CA TYR A 35 -8.92 -2.98 2.56
C TYR A 35 -7.98 -2.08 1.76
N ALA A 36 -7.68 -2.41 0.51
CA ALA A 36 -6.85 -1.58 -0.36
C ALA A 36 -7.46 -0.19 -0.59
N VAL A 37 -8.76 -0.12 -0.87
CA VAL A 37 -9.50 1.16 -1.02
C VAL A 37 -9.47 1.97 0.27
N THR A 38 -9.65 1.31 1.41
CA THR A 38 -9.63 1.97 2.72
C THR A 38 -8.27 2.58 3.03
N LEU A 39 -7.19 1.80 2.86
CA LEU A 39 -5.82 2.27 3.09
C LEU A 39 -5.41 3.38 2.12
N MET A 40 -5.82 3.28 0.86
CA MET A 40 -5.64 4.34 -0.13
C MET A 40 -6.32 5.64 0.34
N SER A 41 -7.57 5.57 0.79
CA SER A 41 -8.32 6.73 1.26
C SER A 41 -7.67 7.39 2.48
N ILE A 42 -7.18 6.57 3.41
CA ILE A 42 -6.42 7.04 4.59
C ILE A 42 -5.11 7.73 4.15
N LEU A 43 -4.40 7.17 3.18
CA LEU A 43 -3.17 7.75 2.64
C LEU A 43 -3.41 9.09 1.96
N VAL A 44 -4.47 9.22 1.17
CA VAL A 44 -4.87 10.47 0.53
C VAL A 44 -5.24 11.52 1.58
N ALA A 45 -6.04 11.14 2.58
CA ALA A 45 -6.40 12.04 3.68
C ALA A 45 -5.16 12.50 4.47
N SER A 46 -4.26 11.57 4.78
CA SER A 46 -3.00 11.86 5.47
C SER A 46 -2.12 12.80 4.64
N GLY A 47 -2.03 12.58 3.33
CA GLY A 47 -1.31 13.46 2.41
C GLY A 47 -1.92 14.87 2.37
N ALA A 48 -3.25 14.99 2.34
CA ALA A 48 -3.95 16.27 2.39
C ALA A 48 -3.69 17.02 3.71
N ILE A 49 -3.65 16.31 4.84
CA ILE A 49 -3.28 16.89 6.14
C ILE A 49 -1.84 17.39 6.10
N VAL A 50 -0.89 16.59 5.62
CA VAL A 50 0.52 17.00 5.52
C VAL A 50 0.69 18.22 4.61
N MET A 51 -0.08 18.31 3.52
CA MET A 51 -0.10 19.50 2.66
C MET A 51 -0.73 20.72 3.35
N SER A 52 -1.80 20.54 4.13
CA SER A 52 -2.45 21.66 4.83
C SER A 52 -1.56 22.28 5.91
N VAL A 53 -0.70 21.48 6.55
CA VAL A 53 0.30 21.96 7.50
C VAL A 53 1.66 22.32 6.87
N ALA A 54 1.78 22.30 5.53
CA ALA A 54 3.04 22.59 4.81
C ALA A 54 3.62 23.99 5.06
N GLY A 55 2.79 24.95 5.49
CA GLY A 55 3.23 26.28 5.89
C GLY A 55 3.90 26.34 7.28
N SER A 56 3.89 25.25 8.05
CA SER A 56 4.51 25.21 9.37
C SER A 56 6.04 25.32 9.28
N ARG A 57 6.66 25.91 10.32
CA ARG A 57 8.14 25.99 10.44
C ARG A 57 8.80 24.61 10.27
N LEU A 58 8.07 23.56 10.65
CA LEU A 58 8.45 22.17 10.49
C LEU A 58 8.72 21.76 9.04
N ILE A 59 7.73 21.99 8.18
CA ILE A 59 7.80 21.55 6.79
C ILE A 59 8.78 22.43 6.01
N ARG A 60 8.95 23.71 6.38
CA ARG A 60 10.02 24.54 5.82
C ARG A 60 11.42 23.97 6.09
N ASN A 61 11.69 23.50 7.31
CA ASN A 61 12.97 22.86 7.66
C ASN A 61 13.14 21.49 6.98
N MET A 62 12.07 20.72 6.83
CA MET A 62 12.09 19.44 6.10
C MET A 62 12.26 19.63 4.58
N THR A 63 11.78 20.75 4.04
CA THR A 63 11.92 21.10 2.62
C THR A 63 13.37 21.48 2.30
N GLN A 64 14.02 22.23 3.19
CA GLN A 64 15.44 22.59 3.04
C GLN A 64 16.38 21.38 3.09
N THR A 65 16.02 20.33 3.83
CA THR A 65 16.80 19.09 3.95
C THR A 65 16.42 18.02 2.91
N GLY A 66 15.45 18.29 2.03
CA GLY A 66 14.97 17.34 1.01
C GLY A 66 14.14 16.15 1.54
N HIS A 67 14.05 15.98 2.86
CA HIS A 67 13.32 14.85 3.48
C HIS A 67 11.81 14.95 3.26
N TYR A 68 11.28 16.17 3.11
CA TYR A 68 9.87 16.39 2.78
C TYR A 68 9.48 15.77 1.44
N LYS A 69 10.30 15.99 0.39
CA LYS A 69 10.04 15.43 -0.94
C LYS A 69 10.07 13.91 -0.92
N MET A 70 11.05 13.33 -0.23
CA MET A 70 11.18 11.88 -0.09
C MET A 70 9.98 11.25 0.66
N LEU A 71 9.46 11.93 1.68
CA LEU A 71 8.26 11.51 2.39
C LEU A 71 7.01 11.54 1.48
N ILE A 72 6.79 12.64 0.77
CA ILE A 72 5.65 12.79 -0.15
C ILE A 72 5.73 11.78 -1.30
N ASP A 73 6.89 11.64 -1.94
CA ASP A 73 7.09 10.67 -3.03
C ASP A 73 6.83 9.23 -2.55
N SER A 74 7.27 8.89 -1.33
CA SER A 74 7.04 7.56 -0.74
C SER A 74 5.56 7.32 -0.39
N MET A 75 4.88 8.31 0.19
CA MET A 75 3.44 8.22 0.48
C MET A 75 2.63 8.08 -0.83
N LEU A 76 2.97 8.86 -1.85
CA LEU A 76 2.30 8.84 -3.15
C LEU A 76 2.56 7.51 -3.87
N CYS A 77 3.79 6.98 -3.82
CA CYS A 77 4.10 5.65 -4.34
C CYS A 77 3.28 4.56 -3.66
N SER A 78 3.17 4.58 -2.32
CA SER A 78 2.34 3.61 -1.59
C SER A 78 0.85 3.75 -1.95
N GLY A 79 0.35 4.97 -2.12
CA GLY A 79 -1.02 5.24 -2.55
C GLY A 79 -1.30 4.72 -3.96
N CYS A 80 -0.37 4.91 -4.90
CA CYS A 80 -0.47 4.35 -6.25
C CYS A 80 -0.50 2.82 -6.23
N VAL A 81 0.29 2.16 -5.39
CA VAL A 81 0.27 0.70 -5.27
C VAL A 81 -1.08 0.21 -4.76
N PHE A 82 -1.67 0.86 -3.75
CA PHE A 82 -3.02 0.50 -3.27
C PHE A 82 -4.12 0.81 -4.28
N LEU A 83 -3.97 1.85 -5.09
CA LEU A 83 -4.87 2.16 -6.22
C LEU A 83 -4.81 1.04 -7.27
N VAL A 84 -3.61 0.62 -7.67
CA VAL A 84 -3.46 -0.50 -8.61
C VAL A 84 -4.03 -1.79 -8.01
N ALA A 85 -3.78 -2.06 -6.72
CA ALA A 85 -4.36 -3.21 -6.04
C ALA A 85 -5.90 -3.20 -6.03
N SER A 86 -6.52 -2.05 -5.79
CA SER A 86 -7.99 -1.95 -5.79
C SER A 86 -8.57 -2.10 -7.19
N LEU A 87 -7.95 -1.50 -8.22
CA LEU A 87 -8.39 -1.69 -9.62
C LEU A 87 -8.29 -3.15 -10.04
N VAL A 88 -7.17 -3.80 -9.74
CA VAL A 88 -6.98 -5.22 -10.05
C VAL A 88 -8.02 -6.07 -9.30
N GLY A 89 -8.29 -5.74 -8.03
CA GLY A 89 -9.32 -6.41 -7.24
C GLY A 89 -10.70 -6.34 -7.86
N VAL A 90 -11.11 -5.15 -8.29
CA VAL A 90 -12.39 -4.93 -8.99
C VAL A 90 -12.44 -5.75 -10.29
N VAL A 91 -11.38 -5.78 -11.09
CA VAL A 91 -11.34 -6.58 -12.33
C VAL A 91 -11.52 -8.07 -12.03
N PHE A 92 -10.85 -8.59 -11.00
CA PHE A 92 -11.00 -9.99 -10.61
C PHE A 92 -12.40 -10.32 -10.07
N MET A 93 -13.10 -9.38 -9.43
CA MET A 93 -14.50 -9.60 -9.01
C MET A 93 -15.48 -9.81 -10.18
N TYR A 94 -15.15 -9.30 -11.38
CA TYR A 94 -15.97 -9.52 -12.58
C TYR A 94 -15.46 -10.66 -13.48
N THR A 95 -14.36 -11.31 -13.10
CA THR A 95 -13.73 -12.38 -13.87
C THR A 95 -14.30 -13.75 -13.42
N PRO A 96 -14.45 -14.74 -14.32
CA PRO A 96 -14.93 -16.07 -13.93
C PRO A 96 -14.03 -16.76 -12.88
N ALA A 97 -14.66 -17.50 -11.97
CA ALA A 97 -14.04 -18.11 -10.77
C ALA A 97 -12.82 -19.01 -11.04
N VAL A 98 -12.63 -19.46 -12.27
CA VAL A 98 -11.45 -20.23 -12.72
C VAL A 98 -10.14 -19.45 -12.48
N TYR A 99 -10.21 -18.11 -12.45
CA TYR A 99 -9.04 -17.24 -12.27
C TYR A 99 -8.87 -16.69 -10.84
N ASP A 100 -9.74 -17.05 -9.89
CA ASP A 100 -9.73 -16.45 -8.55
C ASP A 100 -8.42 -16.73 -7.79
N ARG A 101 -7.80 -17.89 -8.02
CA ARG A 101 -6.52 -18.25 -7.40
C ARG A 101 -5.39 -17.31 -7.81
N TYR A 102 -5.33 -16.97 -9.10
CA TYR A 102 -4.37 -15.99 -9.62
C TYR A 102 -4.68 -14.59 -9.09
N GLY A 103 -5.96 -14.25 -8.96
CA GLY A 103 -6.41 -12.98 -8.36
C GLY A 103 -5.95 -12.82 -6.92
N VAL A 104 -6.16 -13.84 -6.07
CA VAL A 104 -5.73 -13.83 -4.66
C VAL A 104 -4.22 -13.68 -4.53
N ALA A 105 -3.43 -14.45 -5.31
CA ALA A 105 -1.98 -14.38 -5.25
C ALA A 105 -1.44 -13.01 -5.68
N LEU A 106 -1.99 -12.46 -6.77
CA LEU A 106 -1.60 -11.15 -7.27
C LEU A 106 -1.99 -10.03 -6.27
N LEU A 107 -3.21 -10.03 -5.75
CA LEU A 107 -3.65 -9.06 -4.75
C LEU A 107 -2.83 -9.12 -3.46
N SER A 108 -2.55 -10.32 -2.95
CA SER A 108 -1.76 -10.52 -1.74
C SER A 108 -0.33 -9.98 -1.91
N SER A 109 0.24 -10.14 -3.10
CA SER A 109 1.56 -9.60 -3.44
C SER A 109 1.58 -8.06 -3.47
N LEU A 110 0.60 -7.45 -4.14
CA LEU A 110 0.47 -5.99 -4.21
C LEU A 110 0.20 -5.40 -2.82
N PHE A 111 -0.63 -6.05 -2.03
CA PHE A 111 -0.95 -5.62 -0.67
C PHE A 111 0.30 -5.65 0.22
N SER A 112 1.11 -6.70 0.13
CA SER A 112 2.37 -6.82 0.88
C SER A 112 3.37 -5.71 0.52
N VAL A 113 3.49 -5.38 -0.77
CA VAL A 113 4.34 -4.28 -1.26
C VAL A 113 3.84 -2.92 -0.78
N GLY A 114 2.52 -2.71 -0.84
CA GLY A 114 1.87 -1.48 -0.36
C GLY A 114 2.11 -1.28 1.12
N MET A 115 1.89 -2.32 1.93
CA MET A 115 2.11 -2.30 3.38
C MET A 115 3.57 -2.03 3.75
N TYR A 116 4.53 -2.68 3.06
CA TYR A 116 5.95 -2.41 3.29
C TYR A 116 6.29 -0.94 3.02
N SER A 117 5.84 -0.40 1.88
CA SER A 117 6.08 0.99 1.49
C SER A 117 5.42 1.98 2.47
N PHE A 118 4.24 1.63 2.98
CA PHE A 118 3.55 2.39 4.01
C PHE A 118 4.36 2.44 5.32
N VAL A 119 4.80 1.29 5.82
CA VAL A 119 5.60 1.19 7.06
C VAL A 119 6.91 1.97 6.95
N VAL A 120 7.58 1.87 5.80
CA VAL A 120 8.81 2.64 5.53
C VAL A 120 8.53 4.15 5.57
N SER A 121 7.44 4.59 4.94
CA SER A 121 7.03 6.01 4.95
C SER A 121 6.75 6.50 6.38
N THR A 122 6.02 5.71 7.18
CA THR A 122 5.75 6.02 8.58
C THR A 122 7.02 6.09 9.42
N HIS A 123 7.98 5.18 9.18
CA HIS A 123 9.25 5.18 9.90
C HIS A 123 10.10 6.42 9.63
N TYR A 124 10.12 6.91 8.38
CA TYR A 124 10.77 8.17 8.04
C TYR A 124 10.11 9.36 8.73
N LEU A 125 8.78 9.40 8.75
CA LEU A 125 8.02 10.45 9.43
C LEU A 125 8.31 10.46 10.94
N TYR A 126 8.33 9.29 11.57
CA TYR A 126 8.64 9.15 13.00
C TYR A 126 10.06 9.63 13.35
N LYS A 127 11.06 9.26 12.55
CA LYS A 127 12.45 9.73 12.72
C LYS A 127 12.57 11.24 12.64
N VAL A 128 11.80 11.86 11.74
CA VAL A 128 11.77 13.32 11.63
C VAL A 128 11.18 13.93 12.90
N LEU A 129 10.00 13.46 13.34
CA LEU A 129 9.34 13.94 14.56
C LEU A 129 10.22 13.86 15.80
N LEU A 130 10.96 12.76 15.99
CA LEU A 130 11.89 12.61 17.12
C LEU A 130 13.01 13.64 17.12
N ARG A 131 13.52 14.07 15.95
CA ARG A 131 14.57 15.10 15.86
C ARG A 131 14.08 16.51 16.16
N ILE A 132 12.77 16.73 16.21
CA ILE A 132 12.18 18.04 16.50
C ILE A 132 11.93 18.19 18.00
N ASN A 133 11.69 17.09 18.70
CA ASN A 133 11.38 17.07 20.13
C ASN A 133 12.64 17.01 21.04
N ASN A 134 13.82 16.85 20.43
CA ASN A 134 15.14 16.94 21.07
C ASN A 134 15.87 18.19 20.58
#